data_AF-A0A1X7G7B1-F1
#
_entry.id   AF-A0A1X7G7B1-F1
#
_cell.length_a   1.000
_cell.length_b   1.000
_cell.length_c   1.000
_cell.angle_alpha   90.00
_cell.angle_beta   90.00
_cell.angle_gamma   90.00
#
_symmetry.space_group_name_H-M   'P 1'
#
loop_
_entity.id
_entity.type
_entity.pdbx_description
1 polymer ?
#
loop_
_entity_poly.entity_id
_entity_poly.type
_entity_poly.pdbx_seq_one_letter_code
_entity_poly.pdbx_strand_id
1 'polypeptide(L)'
;MLVLARGRAHGSATSRLLMVWIAFSGLFQALPQAVIGAFVPANDVGMAMDWFGLGQTAKYVVALLAIGAMVWAGRVLARHFHSFLPGVRSGRAIFYVATLPALAAILLILPFRVPGEIVQVAIVPVIMNGAGALFVQLGAIGQRSSQSAPPGFLKSDLWPLGWLLAVLALFQIVLRPGVPF
;
A
#
# COMPACT_ATOMS: atom_id res chain seq x y z
N MET A 1 7.84 5.41 22.64
CA MET A 1 8.37 4.74 21.42
C MET A 1 9.52 3.76 21.76
N LEU A 2 9.39 2.95 22.82
CA LEU A 2 10.52 2.17 23.37
C LEU A 2 10.16 0.70 23.68
N VAL A 3 9.18 0.14 22.96
CA VAL A 3 8.75 -1.27 23.11
C VAL A 3 9.12 -2.13 21.89
N LEU A 4 9.57 -1.54 20.78
CA LEU A 4 9.99 -2.32 19.59
C LEU A 4 11.48 -2.69 19.57
N ALA A 5 12.26 -2.33 20.59
CA ALA A 5 13.72 -2.47 20.52
C ALA A 5 14.27 -3.82 21.02
N ARG A 6 13.50 -4.68 21.71
CA ARG A 6 14.10 -5.84 22.43
C ARG A 6 13.26 -7.14 22.53
N GLY A 7 12.33 -7.37 21.61
CA GLY A 7 11.61 -8.66 21.54
C GLY A 7 12.02 -9.45 20.30
N ARG A 8 12.59 -10.64 20.47
CA ARG A 8 12.85 -11.63 19.41
C ARG A 8 11.57 -11.88 18.60
N ALA A 9 11.45 -11.26 17.44
CA ALA A 9 10.29 -11.44 16.57
C ALA A 9 10.30 -12.85 15.96
N HIS A 10 9.62 -13.79 16.62
CA HIS A 10 9.24 -15.10 16.08
C HIS A 10 8.09 -15.00 15.06
N GLY A 11 8.00 -13.89 14.31
CA GLY A 11 7.05 -13.74 13.23
C GLY A 11 7.61 -14.38 11.97
N SER A 12 6.84 -15.24 11.31
CA SER A 12 7.23 -15.81 10.01
C SER A 12 7.53 -14.69 9.01
N ALA A 13 8.43 -14.94 8.05
CA ALA A 13 8.74 -13.99 6.98
C ALA A 13 7.47 -13.51 6.27
N THR A 14 6.50 -14.41 6.10
CA THR A 14 5.15 -14.15 5.58
C THR A 14 4.39 -13.11 6.40
N SER A 15 4.37 -13.20 7.73
CA SER A 15 3.69 -12.23 8.59
C SER A 15 4.32 -10.83 8.51
N ARG A 16 5.66 -10.75 8.48
CA ARG A 16 6.38 -9.47 8.34
C ARG A 16 6.11 -8.84 6.98
N LEU A 17 6.12 -9.64 5.91
CA LEU A 17 5.80 -9.19 4.57
C LEU A 17 4.34 -8.72 4.49
N LEU A 18 3.40 -9.46 5.09
CA LEU A 18 1.98 -9.07 5.18
C LEU A 18 1.81 -7.73 5.89
N MET A 19 2.48 -7.51 7.03
CA MET A 19 2.43 -6.24 7.76
C MET A 19 2.98 -5.08 6.92
N VAL A 20 4.06 -5.29 6.16
CA VAL A 20 4.59 -4.30 5.22
C VAL A 20 3.56 -3.97 4.14
N TRP A 21 2.86 -4.97 3.61
CA TRP A 21 1.81 -4.77 2.61
C TRP A 21 0.55 -4.09 3.16
N ILE A 22 0.15 -4.38 4.39
CA ILE A 22 -0.96 -3.70 5.06
C ILE A 22 -0.60 -2.22 5.29
N ALA A 23 0.60 -1.95 5.81
CA ALA A 23 1.08 -0.59 6.00
C ALA A 23 1.20 0.17 4.68
N PHE A 24 1.73 -0.47 3.63
CA PHE A 24 1.78 0.07 2.27
C PHE A 24 0.37 0.43 1.79
N SER A 25 -0.58 -0.50 1.88
CA SER A 25 -1.94 -0.31 1.38
C SER A 25 -2.65 0.80 2.13
N GLY A 26 -2.56 0.85 3.47
CA GLY A 26 -3.18 1.92 4.26
C GLY A 26 -2.59 3.30 3.98
N LEU A 27 -1.26 3.42 3.92
CA LEU A 27 -0.59 4.69 3.64
C LEU A 27 -0.86 5.19 2.23
N PHE A 28 -0.73 4.33 1.22
CA PHE A 28 -0.89 4.72 -0.19
C PHE A 28 -2.34 4.72 -0.69
N GLN A 29 -3.31 4.25 0.11
CA GLN A 29 -4.72 4.56 -0.11
C GLN A 29 -5.12 5.90 0.50
N ALA A 30 -4.56 6.27 1.66
CA ALA A 30 -4.96 7.51 2.35
C ALA A 30 -4.23 8.76 1.83
N LEU A 31 -2.91 8.70 1.62
CA LEU A 31 -2.12 9.89 1.30
C LEU A 31 -2.46 10.53 -0.06
N PRO A 32 -2.65 9.78 -1.17
CA PRO A 32 -3.07 10.40 -2.41
C PRO A 32 -4.46 11.00 -2.34
N GLN A 33 -5.35 10.47 -1.48
CA GLN A 33 -6.69 11.03 -1.28
C GLN A 33 -6.65 12.42 -0.64
N ALA A 34 -5.66 12.70 0.21
CA ALA A 34 -5.42 14.04 0.72
C ALA A 34 -4.96 15.02 -0.37
N VAL A 35 -4.14 14.55 -1.32
CA VAL A 35 -3.74 15.34 -2.49
C VAL A 35 -4.94 15.60 -3.38
N ILE A 36 -5.70 14.56 -3.75
CA ILE A 36 -6.90 14.68 -4.61
C ILE A 36 -7.94 15.58 -3.95
N GLY A 37 -8.23 15.40 -2.65
CA GLY A 37 -9.20 16.21 -1.92
C GLY A 37 -8.87 17.70 -1.87
N ALA A 38 -7.59 18.07 -1.99
CA ALA A 38 -7.20 19.48 -2.07
C ALA A 38 -7.56 20.16 -3.41
N PHE A 39 -7.73 19.37 -4.48
CA PHE A 39 -8.04 19.87 -5.84
C PHE A 39 -9.44 19.48 -6.34
N VAL A 40 -10.05 18.45 -5.75
CA VAL A 40 -11.36 17.92 -6.12
C VAL A 40 -12.26 17.98 -4.89
N PRO A 41 -13.02 19.09 -4.69
CA PRO A 41 -13.86 19.27 -3.51
C PRO A 41 -14.92 18.17 -3.33
N ALA A 42 -15.41 17.61 -4.43
CA ALA A 42 -16.40 16.53 -4.44
C ALA A 42 -15.84 15.17 -3.96
N ASN A 43 -14.52 15.04 -3.76
CA ASN A 43 -13.94 13.83 -3.18
C ASN A 43 -14.23 13.77 -1.68
N ASP A 44 -14.35 12.57 -1.09
CA ASP A 44 -14.65 12.39 0.34
C ASP A 44 -13.73 13.18 1.26
N VAL A 45 -12.42 13.17 0.97
CA VAL A 45 -11.44 13.94 1.75
C VAL A 45 -11.56 15.45 1.50
N GLY A 46 -11.95 15.86 0.29
CA GLY A 46 -12.22 17.26 -0.04
C GLY A 46 -13.42 17.79 0.74
N MET A 47 -14.52 17.05 0.75
CA MET A 47 -15.70 17.35 1.55
C MET A 47 -15.38 17.40 3.04
N ALA A 48 -14.55 16.47 3.55
CA ALA A 48 -14.11 16.51 4.94
C ALA A 48 -13.30 17.78 5.25
N MET A 49 -12.37 18.18 4.37
CA MET A 49 -11.61 19.42 4.52
C MET A 49 -12.53 20.65 4.57
N ASP A 50 -13.56 20.68 3.71
CA ASP A 50 -14.57 21.74 3.71
C ASP A 50 -15.41 21.74 5.00
N TRP A 51 -15.81 20.57 5.47
CA TRP A 51 -16.54 20.42 6.74
C TRP A 51 -15.72 20.93 7.94
N PHE A 52 -14.41 20.70 7.94
CA PHE A 52 -13.49 21.26 8.94
C PHE A 52 -13.16 22.75 8.71
N GLY A 53 -13.71 23.39 7.68
CA GLY A 53 -13.50 24.81 7.39
C GLY A 53 -12.09 25.13 6.87
N LEU A 54 -11.39 24.18 6.26
CA LEU A 54 -10.07 24.44 5.68
C LEU A 54 -10.20 25.32 4.43
N GLY A 55 -9.65 26.54 4.51
CA GLY A 55 -9.47 27.39 3.34
C GLY A 55 -8.50 26.80 2.31
N GLN A 56 -8.52 27.32 1.08
CA GLN A 56 -7.76 26.77 -0.05
C GLN A 56 -6.25 26.64 0.24
N THR A 57 -5.64 27.64 0.89
CA THR A 57 -4.23 27.60 1.28
C THR A 57 -3.92 26.43 2.21
N ALA A 58 -4.79 26.16 3.20
CA ALA A 58 -4.62 25.04 4.11
C ALA A 58 -4.71 23.70 3.38
N LYS A 59 -5.63 23.57 2.41
CA LYS A 59 -5.72 22.37 1.55
C LYS A 59 -4.44 22.12 0.77
N TYR A 60 -3.84 23.16 0.19
CA TYR A 60 -2.55 23.03 -0.52
C TYR A 60 -1.41 22.63 0.41
N VAL A 61 -1.35 23.17 1.63
CA VAL A 61 -0.38 22.74 2.63
C VAL A 61 -0.56 21.25 2.96
N VAL A 62 -1.79 20.79 3.17
CA VAL A 62 -2.08 19.36 3.40
C VAL A 62 -1.63 18.49 2.22
N ALA A 63 -1.89 18.92 0.98
CA ALA A 63 -1.44 18.21 -0.21
C ALA A 63 0.09 18.10 -0.28
N LEU A 64 0.81 19.19 0.02
CA LEU A 64 2.28 19.19 0.05
C LEU A 64 2.82 18.27 1.15
N LEU A 65 2.23 18.31 2.34
CA LEU A 65 2.58 17.42 3.45
C LEU A 65 2.33 15.95 3.08
N ALA A 66 1.21 15.66 2.41
CA ALA A 66 0.90 14.32 1.94
C ALA A 66 1.92 13.82 0.91
N ILE A 67 2.31 14.65 -0.06
CA ILE A 67 3.37 14.30 -1.03
C ILE A 67 4.70 14.03 -0.31
N GLY A 68 5.09 14.90 0.63
CA GLY A 68 6.29 14.70 1.45
C GLY A 68 6.25 13.39 2.24
N ALA A 69 5.10 13.07 2.85
CA ALA A 69 4.87 11.82 3.55
C ALA A 69 4.95 10.61 2.62
N MET A 70 4.44 10.70 1.38
CA MET A 70 4.54 9.63 0.38
C MET A 70 5.99 9.36 -0.03
N VAL A 71 6.80 10.41 -0.24
CA VAL A 71 8.24 10.28 -0.52
C VAL A 71 8.97 9.61 0.64
N TRP A 72 8.68 10.05 1.87
CA TRP A 72 9.27 9.47 3.07
C TRP A 72 8.86 8.01 3.27
N ALA A 73 7.57 7.69 3.16
CA ALA A 73 7.03 6.34 3.27
C ALA A 73 7.62 5.42 2.20
N GLY A 74 7.72 5.89 0.95
CA GLY A 74 8.35 5.15 -0.15
C GLY A 74 9.81 4.77 0.16
N ARG A 75 10.58 5.71 0.71
CA ARG A 75 11.95 5.44 1.18
C ARG A 75 12.02 4.44 2.32
N VAL A 76 11.15 4.57 3.33
CA VAL A 76 11.11 3.66 4.49
C VAL A 76 10.74 2.24 4.05
N LEU A 77 9.74 2.09 3.20
CA LEU A 77 9.31 0.79 2.70
C LEU A 77 10.35 0.15 1.77
N ALA A 78 11.01 0.94 0.91
CA ALA A 78 12.13 0.46 0.11
C ALA A 78 13.26 -0.15 0.96
N ARG A 79 13.59 0.48 2.11
CA ARG A 79 14.57 -0.09 3.07
C ARG A 79 14.10 -1.43 3.62
N HIS A 80 12.82 -1.55 3.97
CA HIS A 80 12.26 -2.80 4.47
C HIS A 80 12.29 -3.89 3.39
N PHE A 81 11.93 -3.57 2.14
CA PHE A 81 12.05 -4.52 1.03
C PHE A 81 13.49 -4.96 0.77
N HIS A 82 14.47 -4.06 0.85
CA HIS A 82 15.88 -4.42 0.76
C HIS A 82 16.35 -5.34 1.90
N SER A 83 15.77 -5.24 3.10
CA SER A 83 16.09 -6.14 4.21
C SER A 83 15.70 -7.59 3.95
N PHE A 84 14.79 -7.83 2.99
CA PHE A 84 14.42 -9.17 2.53
C PHE A 84 15.26 -9.66 1.34
N LEU A 85 16.11 -8.79 0.74
CA LEU A 85 16.90 -9.08 -0.47
C LEU A 85 18.40 -8.76 -0.24
N PRO A 86 19.06 -9.53 0.64
CA PRO A 86 20.44 -9.31 1.00
C PRO A 86 21.36 -9.55 -0.21
N GLY A 87 22.33 -8.66 -0.42
CA GLY A 87 23.32 -8.77 -1.50
C GLY A 87 22.83 -8.34 -2.89
N VAL A 88 21.53 -8.11 -3.10
CA VAL A 88 21.01 -7.65 -4.39
C VAL A 88 20.94 -6.12 -4.42
N ARG A 89 21.81 -5.51 -5.22
CA ARG A 89 21.82 -4.08 -5.51
C ARG A 89 21.15 -3.80 -6.85
N SER A 90 19.84 -3.66 -6.86
CA SER A 90 19.18 -3.16 -8.06
C SER A 90 17.77 -2.69 -7.77
N GLY A 91 17.37 -1.55 -8.36
CA GLY A 91 15.96 -1.18 -8.49
C GLY A 91 15.14 -2.27 -9.19
N ARG A 92 15.79 -3.15 -9.98
CA ARG A 92 15.15 -4.34 -10.57
C ARG A 92 14.69 -5.34 -9.51
N ALA A 93 15.39 -5.47 -8.38
CA ALA A 93 15.00 -6.38 -7.31
C ALA A 93 13.75 -5.87 -6.57
N ILE A 94 13.70 -4.57 -6.29
CA ILE A 94 12.51 -3.92 -5.73
C ILE A 94 11.34 -3.98 -6.72
N PHE A 95 11.60 -3.87 -8.03
CA PHE A 95 10.57 -4.07 -9.04
C PHE A 95 9.90 -5.45 -8.91
N TYR A 96 10.67 -6.54 -8.81
CA TYR A 96 10.09 -7.89 -8.72
C TYR A 96 9.43 -8.20 -7.37
N VAL A 97 9.88 -7.59 -6.27
CA VAL A 97 9.44 -7.96 -4.92
C VAL A 97 8.40 -6.99 -4.34
N ALA A 98 8.34 -5.76 -4.87
CA ALA A 98 7.37 -4.76 -4.48
C ALA A 98 6.48 -4.34 -5.65
N THR A 99 7.04 -3.86 -6.78
CA THR A 99 6.22 -3.31 -7.87
C THR A 99 5.34 -4.36 -8.54
N LEU A 100 5.90 -5.49 -8.95
CA LEU A 100 5.17 -6.55 -9.66
C LEU A 100 4.05 -7.15 -8.77
N PRO A 101 4.29 -7.47 -7.48
CA PRO A 101 3.21 -7.92 -6.61
C PRO A 101 2.15 -6.84 -6.35
N ALA A 102 2.51 -5.56 -6.25
CA ALA A 102 1.54 -4.47 -6.12
C ALA A 102 0.62 -4.38 -7.37
N LEU A 103 1.20 -4.54 -8.56
CA LEU A 103 0.43 -4.56 -9.81
C LEU A 103 -0.44 -5.81 -9.92
N ALA A 104 0.08 -6.98 -9.54
CA ALA A 104 -0.71 -8.22 -9.49
C ALA A 104 -1.87 -8.12 -8.49
N ALA A 105 -1.66 -7.43 -7.35
CA ALA A 105 -2.70 -7.20 -6.37
C ALA A 105 -3.88 -6.39 -6.93
N ILE A 106 -3.67 -5.51 -7.91
CA ILE A 106 -4.77 -4.81 -8.59
C ILE A 106 -5.75 -5.82 -9.20
N LEU A 107 -5.24 -6.84 -9.91
CA LEU A 107 -6.06 -7.89 -10.51
C LEU A 107 -6.84 -8.68 -9.45
N LEU A 108 -6.26 -8.86 -8.27
CA LEU A 108 -6.91 -9.51 -7.13
C LEU A 108 -7.93 -8.62 -6.42
N ILE A 109 -7.79 -7.30 -6.50
CA ILE A 109 -8.72 -6.32 -5.89
C ILE A 109 -9.98 -6.15 -6.74
N LEU A 110 -9.87 -6.25 -8.08
CA LEU A 110 -11.01 -6.05 -8.98
C LEU A 110 -12.24 -6.92 -8.62
N PRO A 111 -12.11 -8.22 -8.30
CA PRO A 111 -13.24 -9.04 -7.85
C PRO A 111 -13.93 -8.52 -6.58
N PHE A 112 -13.22 -7.87 -5.66
CA PHE A 112 -13.78 -7.32 -4.42
C PHE A 112 -14.49 -5.98 -4.62
N ARG A 113 -14.37 -5.37 -5.81
CA ARG A 113 -15.06 -4.12 -6.11
C ARG A 113 -16.48 -4.41 -6.55
N VAL A 114 -17.41 -3.64 -6.00
CA VAL A 114 -18.81 -3.64 -6.42
C VAL A 114 -18.89 -3.22 -7.89
N PRO A 115 -19.67 -3.93 -8.75
CA PRO A 115 -19.85 -3.54 -10.15
C PRO A 115 -20.41 -2.12 -10.23
N GLY A 116 -19.79 -1.28 -11.05
CA GLY A 116 -20.17 0.12 -11.25
C GLY A 116 -19.39 0.71 -12.42
N GLU A 117 -19.28 2.04 -12.48
CA GLU A 117 -18.48 2.70 -13.52
C GLU A 117 -17.02 2.19 -13.50
N ILE A 118 -16.49 1.78 -14.65
CA ILE A 118 -15.11 1.24 -14.80
C ILE A 118 -14.06 2.17 -14.18
N VAL A 119 -14.31 3.48 -14.22
CA VAL A 119 -13.48 4.49 -13.57
C VAL A 119 -13.32 4.20 -12.07
N GLN A 120 -14.40 3.97 -11.34
CA GLN A 120 -14.33 3.74 -9.89
C GLN A 120 -13.79 2.34 -9.54
N VAL A 121 -14.07 1.35 -10.39
CA VAL A 121 -13.70 -0.05 -10.18
C VAL A 121 -12.21 -0.26 -10.43
N ALA A 122 -11.67 0.27 -11.53
CA ALA A 122 -10.31 -0.02 -11.97
C ALA A 122 -9.34 1.16 -11.78
N ILE A 123 -9.76 2.40 -12.06
CA ILE A 123 -8.83 3.54 -12.06
C ILE A 123 -8.37 3.86 -10.64
N VAL A 124 -9.26 3.79 -9.64
CA VAL A 124 -8.88 4.07 -8.25
C VAL A 124 -7.79 3.10 -7.74
N PRO A 125 -7.96 1.76 -7.80
CA PRO A 125 -6.89 0.84 -7.43
C PRO A 125 -5.60 1.01 -8.23
N VAL A 126 -5.70 1.32 -9.52
CA VAL A 126 -4.54 1.53 -10.40
C VAL A 126 -3.76 2.77 -10.00
N ILE A 127 -4.42 3.91 -9.78
CA ILE A 127 -3.77 5.15 -9.37
C ILE A 127 -3.13 4.97 -7.99
N MET A 128 -3.86 4.40 -7.02
CA MET A 128 -3.37 4.29 -5.65
C MET A 128 -2.20 3.31 -5.53
N ASN A 129 -2.33 2.09 -6.07
CA ASN A 129 -1.24 1.10 -6.03
C ASN A 129 -0.09 1.50 -6.96
N GLY A 130 -0.38 2.09 -8.12
CA GLY A 130 0.62 2.57 -9.06
C GLY A 130 1.45 3.71 -8.48
N ALA A 131 0.80 4.69 -7.85
CA ALA A 131 1.48 5.76 -7.13
C ALA A 131 2.33 5.19 -6.00
N GLY A 132 1.79 4.31 -5.16
CA GLY A 132 2.56 3.67 -4.09
C GLY A 132 3.79 2.92 -4.61
N ALA A 133 3.63 2.11 -5.65
CA ALA A 133 4.72 1.37 -6.27
C ALA A 133 5.79 2.31 -6.87
N LEU A 134 5.37 3.41 -7.48
CA LEU A 134 6.26 4.45 -7.99
C LEU A 134 7.08 5.08 -6.87
N PHE A 135 6.45 5.52 -5.78
CA PHE A 135 7.17 6.14 -4.66
C PHE A 135 8.10 5.16 -3.94
N VAL A 136 7.74 3.88 -3.82
CA VAL A 136 8.65 2.85 -3.32
C VAL A 136 9.86 2.69 -4.25
N GLN A 137 9.65 2.70 -5.58
CA GLN A 137 10.77 2.60 -6.52
C GLN A 137 11.69 3.81 -6.52
N LEU A 138 11.12 5.01 -6.52
CA LEU A 138 11.89 6.24 -6.38
C LEU A 138 12.63 6.27 -5.03
N GLY A 139 11.99 5.75 -3.98
CA GLY A 139 12.56 5.63 -2.66
C GLY A 139 13.77 4.69 -2.59
N ALA A 140 13.82 3.67 -3.45
CA ALA A 140 14.93 2.72 -3.53
C ALA A 140 16.19 3.30 -4.21
N ILE A 141 16.05 4.38 -4.99
CA ILE A 141 17.19 5.01 -5.67
C ILE A 141 18.20 5.50 -4.63
N GLY A 142 19.46 5.08 -4.77
CA GLY A 142 20.56 5.45 -3.89
C GLY A 142 20.62 4.70 -2.56
N GLN A 143 19.68 3.78 -2.28
CA GLN A 143 19.75 2.94 -1.08
C GLN A 143 20.70 1.75 -1.29
N ARG A 144 21.42 1.35 -0.23
CA ARG A 144 22.30 0.17 -0.22
C ARG A 144 21.60 -0.96 0.52
N SER A 145 21.56 -2.15 -0.10
CA SER A 145 21.10 -3.36 0.58
C SER A 145 22.01 -3.67 1.77
N SER A 146 21.41 -3.98 2.92
CA SER A 146 22.12 -4.43 4.12
C SER A 146 22.65 -5.84 3.89
N GLN A 147 23.89 -6.12 4.31
CA GLN A 147 24.53 -7.44 4.15
C GLN A 147 23.90 -8.54 5.02
N SER A 148 23.08 -8.19 6.01
CA SER A 148 22.56 -9.16 6.98
C SER A 148 21.21 -9.72 6.56
N ALA A 149 21.22 -10.92 5.98
CA ALA A 149 20.03 -11.72 5.73
C ALA A 149 19.48 -12.28 7.06
N PRO A 150 18.19 -12.09 7.41
CA PRO A 150 17.57 -12.93 8.42
C PRO A 150 17.40 -14.36 7.86
N PRO A 151 17.76 -15.42 8.61
CA PRO A 151 17.57 -16.79 8.18
C PRO A 151 16.06 -17.13 8.11
N GLY A 152 15.61 -17.70 6.98
CA GLY A 152 14.28 -18.35 6.93
C GLY A 152 13.25 -17.86 5.90
N PHE A 153 13.65 -17.33 4.73
CA PHE A 153 12.70 -16.90 3.70
C PHE A 153 12.03 -18.04 2.91
N LEU A 154 12.44 -19.29 3.11
CA LEU A 154 12.06 -20.43 2.23
C LEU A 154 10.82 -21.23 2.69
N LYS A 155 10.19 -20.90 3.82
CA LYS A 155 8.91 -21.51 4.20
C LYS A 155 7.78 -20.54 3.89
N SER A 156 7.29 -20.62 2.65
CA SER A 156 6.11 -19.88 2.20
C SER A 156 4.85 -20.60 2.70
N ASP A 157 4.28 -20.14 3.81
CA ASP A 157 2.97 -20.62 4.23
C ASP A 157 1.87 -19.95 3.39
N LEU A 158 1.00 -20.76 2.78
CA LEU A 158 -0.12 -20.32 1.94
C LEU A 158 -1.33 -19.80 2.75
N TRP A 159 -1.23 -19.72 4.08
CA TRP A 159 -2.33 -19.29 4.93
C TRP A 159 -2.92 -17.90 4.57
N PRO A 160 -2.15 -16.87 4.13
CA PRO A 160 -2.74 -15.59 3.74
C PRO A 160 -3.58 -15.70 2.47
N LEU A 161 -3.21 -16.59 1.54
CA LEU A 161 -4.00 -16.88 0.34
C LEU A 161 -5.31 -17.55 0.72
N GLY A 162 -5.28 -18.50 1.67
CA GLY A 162 -6.48 -19.12 2.22
C GLY A 162 -7.46 -18.08 2.79
N TRP A 163 -6.98 -17.12 3.58
CA TRP A 163 -7.81 -16.02 4.07
C TRP A 163 -8.31 -15.11 2.97
N LEU A 164 -7.48 -14.75 2.00
CA LEU A 164 -7.90 -13.93 0.87
C LEU A 164 -9.06 -14.59 0.11
N LEU A 165 -8.95 -15.89 -0.17
CA LEU A 165 -10.00 -16.66 -0.84
C LEU A 165 -11.26 -16.78 0.02
N ALA A 166 -11.12 -16.98 1.33
CA ALA A 166 -12.25 -17.05 2.26
C ALA A 166 -13.00 -15.71 2.34
N VAL A 167 -12.29 -14.59 2.45
CA VAL A 167 -12.88 -13.25 2.45
C VAL A 167 -13.52 -12.94 1.09
N LEU A 168 -12.90 -13.36 -0.02
CA LEU A 168 -13.49 -13.23 -1.35
C LEU A 168 -14.79 -14.02 -1.47
N ALA A 169 -14.80 -15.28 -1.02
CA ALA A 169 -15.99 -16.11 -1.05
C ALA A 169 -17.11 -15.50 -0.20
N LEU A 170 -16.80 -15.03 1.02
CA LEU A 170 -17.76 -14.34 1.87
C LEU A 170 -18.34 -13.10 1.18
N PHE A 171 -17.48 -12.28 0.57
CA PHE A 171 -17.91 -11.09 -0.15
C PHE A 171 -18.82 -11.43 -1.34
N GLN A 172 -18.44 -12.40 -2.17
CA GLN A 172 -19.20 -12.77 -3.37
C GLN A 172 -20.53 -13.47 -3.06
N ILE A 173 -20.56 -14.30 -2.01
CA ILE A 173 -21.72 -15.15 -1.69
C ILE A 173 -22.70 -14.42 -0.78
N VAL A 174 -22.21 -13.66 0.20
CA VAL A 174 -23.06 -13.08 1.24
C VAL A 174 -23.31 -11.59 1.01
N LEU A 175 -22.26 -10.82 0.71
CA LEU A 175 -22.36 -9.36 0.66
C LEU A 175 -22.84 -8.85 -0.71
N ARG A 176 -22.32 -9.40 -1.81
CA ARG A 176 -22.62 -8.95 -3.17
C ARG A 176 -24.09 -9.12 -3.59
N PRO A 177 -24.79 -10.23 -3.29
CA PRO A 177 -26.16 -10.44 -3.78
C PRO A 177 -27.21 -9.50 -3.17
N GLY A 178 -26.90 -8.85 -2.03
CA GLY A 178 -27.83 -7.99 -1.30
C GLY A 178 -27.76 -6.49 -1.62
N VAL A 179 -26.85 -6.07 -2.51
CA VAL A 179 -26.70 -4.66 -2.88
C VAL A 179 -27.46 -4.40 -4.19
N PRO A 180 -28.60 -3.67 -4.17
CA PRO A 180 -29.26 -3.26 -5.41
C PRO A 180 -28.35 -2.26 -6.14
N PHE A 181 -28.05 -2.55 -7.41
CA PHE A 181 -27.24 -1.69 -8.30
C PHE A 181 -28.15 -0.92 -9.26
#